data_AF-A0A429X1T3-F1
#
_entry.id   AF-A0A429X1T3-F1
#
_cell.length_a   1.000
_cell.length_b   1.000
_cell.length_c   1.000
_cell.angle_alpha   90.00
_cell.angle_beta   90.00
_cell.angle_gamma   90.00
#
_symmetry.space_group_name_H-M   'P 1'
#
loop_
_entity.id
_entity.type
_entity.pdbx_description
1 polymer ?
#
loop_
_entity_poly.entity_id
_entity_poly.type
_entity_poly.pdbx_seq_one_letter_code
_entity_poly.pdbx_strand_id
1 'polypeptide(L)'
;MENKEQKQKNKLWFGFLAFFLGVGVFASAYALFPDALHKLTEKVKAEQVSEEDVLKEEIHMYVQKMFSIDVDTLLADHLNKLMEEAEPSEESVSLFTEAITKLEEKTETDIEELTPLREYYQKQLEIAKHVADVFVSKETTLEELNEAIEDYNAHLKKRDAAMVKVLDKAGFEYEKDESGGITYQFAG
;
A
#
# COMPACT_ATOMS: atom_id res chain seq x y z
N MET A 1 44.43 -3.81 -18.31
CA MET A 1 43.81 -3.64 -16.99
C MET A 1 44.10 -2.23 -16.54
N GLU A 2 43.20 -1.28 -16.79
CA GLU A 2 43.21 0.08 -16.25
C GLU A 2 41.98 0.81 -16.85
N ASN A 3 40.78 0.53 -16.36
CA ASN A 3 39.60 1.37 -16.69
C ASN A 3 38.40 1.15 -15.75
N LYS A 4 38.64 1.17 -14.43
CA LYS A 4 37.53 1.19 -13.45
C LYS A 4 37.63 2.36 -12.47
N GLU A 5 38.83 2.89 -12.18
CA GLU A 5 38.98 4.06 -11.29
C GLU A 5 38.66 5.41 -11.95
N GLN A 6 38.85 5.57 -13.27
CA GLN A 6 38.50 6.84 -13.94
C GLN A 6 36.99 7.08 -14.06
N LYS A 7 36.17 6.03 -14.09
CA LYS A 7 34.71 6.14 -14.19
C LYS A 7 34.04 6.59 -12.89
N GLN A 8 34.68 6.37 -11.74
CA GLN A 8 34.13 6.79 -10.44
C GLN A 8 34.43 8.26 -10.11
N LYS A 9 35.59 8.78 -10.53
CA LYS A 9 35.92 10.21 -10.33
C LYS A 9 35.05 11.15 -11.17
N ASN A 10 34.60 10.73 -12.35
CA ASN A 10 33.69 11.53 -13.19
C ASN A 10 32.25 11.56 -12.67
N LYS A 11 31.78 10.54 -11.94
CA LYS A 11 30.44 10.58 -11.33
C LYS A 11 30.37 11.50 -10.11
N LEU A 12 31.47 11.63 -9.36
CA LEU A 12 31.51 12.48 -8.17
C LEU A 12 31.61 13.99 -8.51
N TRP A 13 32.16 14.34 -9.68
CA TRP A 13 32.28 15.75 -10.10
C TRP A 13 31.01 16.32 -10.74
N PHE A 14 30.19 15.49 -11.41
CA PHE A 14 28.89 15.92 -11.93
C PHE A 14 27.83 16.11 -10.83
N GLY A 15 27.99 15.46 -9.67
CA GLY A 15 27.07 15.60 -8.53
C GLY A 15 27.24 16.89 -7.71
N PHE A 16 28.32 17.66 -7.90
CA PHE A 16 28.60 18.86 -7.09
C PHE A 16 28.44 20.19 -7.86
N LEU A 17 28.39 20.16 -9.20
CA LEU A 17 28.26 21.38 -10.01
C LEU A 17 26.80 21.75 -10.34
N ALA A 18 25.83 20.87 -10.07
CA ALA A 18 24.42 21.11 -10.34
C ALA A 18 23.68 21.83 -9.19
N PHE A 19 24.33 22.05 -8.03
CA PHE A 19 23.68 22.63 -6.85
C PHE A 19 23.99 24.12 -6.64
N PHE A 20 24.90 24.72 -7.40
CA PHE A 20 25.20 26.15 -7.30
C PHE A 20 25.42 26.77 -8.68
N LEU A 21 24.75 27.91 -8.90
CA LEU A 21 24.81 28.81 -10.07
C LEU A 21 23.80 28.42 -11.16
N GLY A 22 22.65 29.06 -11.31
CA GLY A 22 22.42 30.50 -11.24
C GLY A 22 21.71 30.87 -12.54
N VAL A 23 20.49 31.41 -12.42
CA VAL A 23 19.56 31.77 -13.51
C VAL A 23 20.20 32.62 -14.64
N GLY A 24 21.40 33.20 -14.43
CA GLY A 24 22.15 33.98 -15.42
C GLY A 24 22.92 33.20 -16.51
N VAL A 25 23.18 31.89 -16.36
CA VAL A 25 23.96 31.12 -17.37
C VAL A 25 23.07 30.48 -18.45
N PHE A 26 21.77 30.31 -18.17
CA PHE A 26 20.84 29.69 -19.12
C PHE A 26 20.55 30.55 -20.35
N ALA A 27 20.51 31.89 -20.20
CA ALA A 27 20.16 32.78 -21.31
C ALA A 27 21.25 32.84 -22.40
N SER A 28 22.53 32.77 -22.03
CA SER A 28 23.65 32.82 -22.99
C SER A 28 23.87 31.49 -23.72
N ALA A 29 23.60 30.36 -23.06
CA ALA A 29 23.66 29.04 -23.69
C ALA A 29 22.50 28.81 -24.68
N TYR A 30 21.30 29.34 -24.41
CA TYR A 30 20.13 29.23 -25.29
C TYR A 30 20.32 29.95 -26.63
N ALA A 31 21.08 31.04 -26.64
CA ALA A 31 21.42 31.78 -27.87
C ALA A 31 22.46 31.06 -28.75
N LEU A 32 23.33 30.23 -28.16
CA LEU A 32 24.42 29.56 -28.88
C LEU A 32 24.06 28.14 -29.34
N PHE A 33 23.17 27.44 -28.61
CA PHE A 33 22.78 26.06 -28.92
C PHE A 33 21.31 25.78 -28.62
N PRO A 34 20.36 26.45 -29.31
CA PRO A 34 18.93 26.30 -29.05
C PRO A 34 18.44 24.86 -29.25
N ASP A 35 18.92 24.16 -30.29
CA ASP A 35 18.50 22.78 -30.59
C ASP A 35 19.03 21.75 -29.58
N ALA A 36 20.23 21.96 -29.05
CA ALA A 36 20.82 21.06 -28.05
C ALA A 36 20.11 21.22 -26.70
N LEU A 37 19.77 22.45 -26.33
CA LEU A 37 19.00 22.74 -25.12
C LEU A 37 17.55 22.29 -25.24
N HIS A 38 16.90 22.46 -26.40
CA HIS A 38 15.55 21.95 -26.65
C HIS A 38 15.50 20.42 -26.57
N LYS A 39 16.49 19.72 -27.15
CA LYS A 39 16.60 18.26 -27.02
C LYS A 39 16.91 17.82 -25.59
N LEU A 40 17.71 18.58 -24.85
CA LEU A 40 17.95 18.32 -23.43
C LEU A 40 16.70 18.59 -22.58
N THR A 41 15.92 19.63 -22.87
CA THR A 41 14.66 19.89 -22.16
C THR A 41 13.59 18.88 -22.51
N GLU A 42 13.48 18.44 -23.76
CA GLU A 42 12.60 17.33 -24.15
C GLU A 42 13.04 16.00 -23.55
N LYS A 43 14.35 15.73 -23.51
CA LYS A 43 14.87 14.50 -22.92
C LYS A 43 14.75 14.50 -21.39
N VAL A 44 14.95 15.64 -20.73
CA VAL A 44 14.67 15.80 -19.29
C VAL A 44 13.17 15.71 -19.00
N LYS A 45 12.30 16.24 -19.89
CA LYS A 45 10.84 16.01 -19.81
C LYS A 45 10.44 14.55 -20.05
N ALA A 46 11.16 13.83 -20.89
CA ALA A 46 10.92 12.42 -21.21
C ALA A 46 11.56 11.44 -20.20
N GLU A 47 12.46 11.93 -19.33
CA GLU A 47 13.18 11.13 -18.33
C GLU A 47 12.79 11.53 -16.89
N GLN A 48 11.86 12.49 -16.73
CA GLN A 48 11.02 12.62 -15.55
C GLN A 48 9.90 11.57 -15.66
N VAL A 49 10.09 10.41 -15.04
CA VAL A 49 8.96 9.52 -14.70
C VAL A 49 7.90 10.42 -14.06
N SER A 50 6.69 10.43 -14.62
CA SER A 50 5.67 11.35 -14.12
C SER A 50 5.38 10.99 -12.66
N GLU A 51 5.17 12.00 -11.81
CA GLU A 51 4.82 11.75 -10.40
C GLU A 51 3.58 10.84 -10.28
N GLU A 52 2.70 10.87 -11.28
CA GLU A 52 1.56 9.99 -11.42
C GLU A 52 1.96 8.51 -11.62
N ASP A 53 2.97 8.23 -12.46
CA ASP A 53 3.44 6.86 -12.69
C ASP A 53 4.10 6.26 -11.44
N VAL A 54 4.85 7.09 -10.70
CA VAL A 54 5.45 6.67 -9.41
C VAL A 54 4.37 6.34 -8.39
N LEU A 55 3.35 7.20 -8.26
CA LEU A 55 2.22 6.96 -7.36
C LEU A 55 1.46 5.67 -7.73
N LYS A 56 1.20 5.45 -9.02
CA LYS A 56 0.53 4.23 -9.49
C LYS A 56 1.35 2.98 -9.19
N GLU A 57 2.67 3.01 -9.34
CA GLU A 57 3.56 1.91 -8.94
C GLU A 57 3.47 1.66 -7.42
N GLU A 58 3.56 2.69 -6.59
CA GLU A 58 3.47 2.54 -5.12
C GLU A 58 2.12 1.94 -4.68
N ILE A 59 1.02 2.38 -5.28
CA ILE A 59 -0.32 1.82 -5.06
C ILE A 59 -0.38 0.36 -5.51
N HIS A 60 0.14 0.04 -6.70
CA HIS A 60 0.19 -1.32 -7.21
C HIS A 60 0.97 -2.24 -6.27
N MET A 61 2.17 -1.82 -5.84
CA MET A 61 2.99 -2.55 -4.89
C MET A 61 2.29 -2.78 -3.55
N TYR A 62 1.62 -1.77 -3.01
CA TYR A 62 0.87 -1.90 -1.76
C TYR A 62 -0.28 -2.91 -1.92
N VAL A 63 -1.07 -2.79 -2.98
CA VAL A 63 -2.18 -3.71 -3.26
C VAL A 63 -1.67 -5.16 -3.38
N GLN A 64 -0.58 -5.39 -4.14
CA GLN A 64 0.05 -6.71 -4.26
C GLN A 64 0.56 -7.26 -2.92
N LYS A 65 1.17 -6.41 -2.08
CA LYS A 65 1.58 -6.77 -0.72
C LYS A 65 0.38 -7.25 0.10
N MET A 66 -0.74 -6.52 0.06
CA MET A 66 -1.93 -6.86 0.83
C MET A 66 -2.58 -8.16 0.37
N PHE A 67 -2.66 -8.39 -0.95
CA PHE A 67 -3.14 -9.67 -1.51
C PHE A 67 -2.21 -10.84 -1.16
N SER A 68 -0.89 -10.60 -1.11
CA SER A 68 0.08 -11.63 -0.74
C SER A 68 0.02 -12.02 0.74
N ILE A 69 -0.32 -11.07 1.61
CA ILE A 69 -0.54 -11.31 3.04
C ILE A 69 -1.87 -12.04 3.25
N ASP A 70 -2.87 -11.76 2.41
CA ASP A 70 -4.24 -12.24 2.49
C ASP A 70 -4.82 -12.05 3.91
N VAL A 71 -4.90 -10.78 4.30
CA VAL A 71 -5.31 -10.35 5.66
C VAL A 71 -6.66 -10.96 6.06
N ASP A 72 -7.62 -10.97 5.14
CA ASP A 72 -8.97 -11.48 5.39
C ASP A 72 -8.92 -12.97 5.76
N THR A 73 -8.21 -13.78 4.96
CA THR A 73 -8.04 -15.22 5.22
C THR A 73 -7.26 -15.46 6.51
N LEU A 74 -6.19 -14.71 6.76
CA LEU A 74 -5.39 -14.88 7.97
C LEU A 74 -6.21 -14.60 9.23
N LEU A 75 -7.02 -13.53 9.24
CA LEU A 75 -7.91 -13.23 10.36
C LEU A 75 -9.00 -14.30 10.50
N ALA A 76 -9.62 -14.72 9.40
CA ALA A 76 -10.66 -15.74 9.42
C ALA A 76 -10.14 -17.09 9.95
N ASP A 77 -8.94 -17.50 9.57
CA ASP A 77 -8.32 -18.74 10.05
C ASP A 77 -8.08 -18.74 11.55
N HIS A 78 -7.61 -17.62 12.11
CA HIS A 78 -7.41 -17.51 13.55
C HIS A 78 -8.75 -17.43 14.30
N LEU A 79 -9.72 -16.71 13.76
CA LEU A 79 -11.06 -16.64 14.34
C LEU A 79 -11.74 -18.02 14.36
N ASN A 80 -11.68 -18.77 13.26
CA ASN A 80 -12.25 -20.11 13.18
C ASN A 80 -11.61 -21.05 14.21
N LYS A 81 -10.29 -20.97 14.42
CA LYS A 81 -9.62 -21.75 15.47
C LYS A 81 -10.13 -21.41 16.86
N LEU A 82 -10.33 -20.13 17.17
CA LEU A 82 -10.92 -19.71 18.44
C LEU A 82 -12.35 -20.23 18.60
N MET A 83 -13.14 -20.24 17.53
CA MET A 83 -14.52 -20.75 17.54
C MET A 83 -14.62 -22.27 17.67
N GLU A 84 -13.62 -23.02 17.22
CA GLU A 84 -13.55 -24.48 17.40
C GLU A 84 -13.26 -24.87 18.86
N GLU A 85 -12.64 -23.98 19.64
CA GLU A 85 -12.37 -24.17 21.06
C GLU A 85 -13.62 -23.80 21.90
N ALA A 86 -14.21 -24.79 22.58
CA ALA A 86 -15.36 -24.57 23.47
C ALA A 86 -15.05 -23.58 24.61
N GLU A 87 -13.80 -23.55 25.06
CA GLU A 87 -13.21 -22.55 25.95
C GLU A 87 -11.83 -22.21 25.39
N PRO A 88 -11.65 -21.06 24.71
CA PRO A 88 -10.38 -20.71 24.12
C PRO A 88 -9.29 -20.58 25.18
N SER A 89 -8.12 -21.15 24.91
CA SER A 89 -6.99 -21.00 25.82
C SER A 89 -6.44 -19.56 25.80
N GLU A 90 -5.86 -19.09 26.91
CA GLU A 90 -5.14 -17.80 26.95
C GLU A 90 -4.04 -17.74 25.87
N GLU A 91 -3.43 -18.89 25.54
CA GLU A 91 -2.43 -19.02 24.48
C GLU A 91 -3.04 -18.77 23.09
N SER A 92 -4.17 -19.41 22.77
CA SER A 92 -4.87 -19.26 21.49
C SER A 92 -5.29 -17.80 21.24
N VAL A 93 -5.81 -17.13 22.28
CA VAL A 93 -6.15 -15.70 22.20
C VAL A 93 -4.88 -14.86 22.03
N SER A 94 -3.82 -15.13 22.79
CA SER A 94 -2.56 -14.39 22.67
C SER A 94 -1.98 -14.46 21.26
N LEU A 95 -2.04 -15.63 20.62
CA LEU A 95 -1.58 -15.82 19.23
C LEU A 95 -2.42 -15.01 18.24
N PHE A 96 -3.74 -14.95 18.44
CA PHE A 96 -4.61 -14.14 17.60
C PHE A 96 -4.34 -12.64 17.76
N THR A 97 -4.18 -12.17 19.00
CA THR A 97 -3.82 -10.77 19.27
C THR A 97 -2.46 -10.40 18.67
N GLU A 98 -1.46 -11.28 18.75
CA GLU A 98 -0.16 -11.06 18.11
C GLU A 98 -0.28 -10.99 16.58
N ALA A 99 -1.12 -11.82 15.98
CA ALA A 99 -1.42 -11.77 14.55
C ALA A 99 -2.04 -10.42 14.14
N ILE A 100 -3.00 -9.91 14.93
CA ILE A 100 -3.62 -8.60 14.73
C ILE A 100 -2.57 -7.49 14.75
N THR A 101 -1.71 -7.45 15.78
CA THR A 101 -0.65 -6.42 15.88
C THR A 101 0.32 -6.45 14.69
N LYS A 102 0.72 -7.64 14.24
CA LYS A 102 1.57 -7.77 13.04
C LYS A 102 0.88 -7.29 11.77
N LEU A 103 -0.44 -7.43 11.69
CA LEU A 103 -1.23 -6.97 10.55
C LEU A 103 -1.43 -5.45 10.58
N GLU A 104 -1.61 -4.85 11.76
CA GLU A 104 -1.67 -3.40 11.94
C GLU A 104 -0.43 -2.74 11.30
N GLU A 105 0.78 -3.15 11.70
CA GLU A 105 2.04 -2.64 11.14
C GLU A 105 2.16 -2.84 9.62
N LYS A 106 1.59 -3.92 9.08
CA LYS A 106 1.68 -4.23 7.64
C LYS A 106 0.69 -3.44 6.80
N THR A 107 -0.43 -3.05 7.37
CA THR A 107 -1.52 -2.32 6.70
C THR A 107 -1.31 -0.81 6.71
N GLU A 108 -0.39 -0.30 7.53
CA GLU A 108 -0.03 1.11 7.56
C GLU A 108 0.50 1.61 6.20
N THR A 109 0.11 2.85 5.87
CA THR A 109 0.55 3.59 4.70
C THR A 109 0.23 5.08 4.89
N ASP A 110 1.12 5.93 4.38
CA ASP A 110 0.98 7.39 4.38
C ASP A 110 0.46 7.94 3.04
N ILE A 111 0.26 7.08 2.04
CA ILE A 111 -0.26 7.46 0.72
C ILE A 111 -1.75 7.80 0.84
N GLU A 112 -2.11 9.03 0.46
CA GLU A 112 -3.46 9.57 0.66
C GLU A 112 -4.52 8.76 -0.12
N GLU A 113 -4.20 8.36 -1.35
CA GLU A 113 -5.05 7.58 -2.24
C GLU A 113 -5.40 6.21 -1.66
N LEU A 114 -4.51 5.63 -0.84
CA LEU A 114 -4.70 4.35 -0.16
C LEU A 114 -5.53 4.46 1.14
N THR A 115 -5.87 5.67 1.58
CA THR A 115 -6.68 5.90 2.79
C THR A 115 -7.93 5.02 2.87
N PRO A 116 -8.73 4.84 1.79
CA PRO A 116 -9.91 3.98 1.86
C PRO A 116 -9.59 2.51 2.20
N LEU A 117 -8.50 1.97 1.67
CA LEU A 117 -8.07 0.60 1.99
C LEU A 117 -7.48 0.52 3.40
N ARG A 118 -6.70 1.51 3.81
CA ARG A 118 -6.17 1.61 5.17
C ARG A 118 -7.31 1.63 6.20
N GLU A 119 -8.32 2.47 6.00
CA GLU A 119 -9.50 2.56 6.88
C GLU A 119 -10.28 1.24 6.91
N TYR A 120 -10.42 0.56 5.76
CA TYR A 120 -11.02 -0.76 5.71
C TYR A 120 -10.28 -1.75 6.61
N TYR A 121 -8.95 -1.89 6.43
CA TYR A 121 -8.15 -2.85 7.20
C TYR A 121 -8.10 -2.50 8.68
N GLN A 122 -7.92 -1.23 9.02
CA GLN A 122 -7.93 -0.76 10.42
C GLN A 122 -9.25 -1.11 11.10
N LYS A 123 -10.38 -0.89 10.43
CA LYS A 123 -11.69 -1.24 10.99
C LYS A 123 -11.86 -2.76 11.13
N GLN A 124 -11.37 -3.55 10.17
CA GLN A 124 -11.42 -5.00 10.24
C GLN A 124 -10.59 -5.55 11.41
N LEU A 125 -9.41 -4.96 11.65
CA LEU A 125 -8.53 -5.30 12.77
C LEU A 125 -9.13 -4.88 14.12
N GLU A 126 -9.78 -3.71 14.20
CA GLU A 126 -10.52 -3.28 15.38
C GLU A 126 -11.65 -4.26 15.74
N ILE A 127 -12.43 -4.70 14.75
CA ILE A 127 -13.49 -5.71 14.95
C ILE A 127 -12.87 -7.04 15.40
N ALA A 128 -11.80 -7.51 14.74
CA ALA A 128 -11.12 -8.74 15.13
C ALA A 128 -10.59 -8.69 16.58
N LYS A 129 -10.06 -7.53 16.99
CA LYS A 129 -9.61 -7.30 18.36
C LYS A 129 -10.78 -7.34 19.36
N HIS A 130 -11.89 -6.70 19.01
CA HIS A 130 -13.10 -6.76 19.84
C HIS A 130 -13.59 -8.22 20.01
N VAL A 131 -13.57 -9.01 18.95
CA VAL A 131 -13.89 -10.44 19.01
C VAL A 131 -12.92 -11.19 19.94
N ALA A 132 -11.62 -10.91 19.86
CA ALA A 132 -10.63 -11.51 20.77
C ALA A 132 -10.90 -11.15 22.24
N ASP A 133 -11.22 -9.88 22.53
CA ASP A 133 -11.54 -9.40 23.88
C ASP A 133 -12.80 -10.08 24.43
N VAL A 134 -13.82 -10.26 23.57
CA VAL A 134 -15.06 -11.01 23.86
C VAL A 134 -14.76 -12.46 24.25
N PHE A 135 -13.85 -13.14 23.55
CA PHE A 135 -13.46 -14.53 23.88
C PHE A 135 -12.73 -14.65 25.22
N VAL A 136 -11.97 -13.64 25.64
CA VAL A 136 -11.25 -13.63 26.94
C VAL A 136 -12.19 -13.32 28.10
N SER A 137 -13.24 -12.54 27.83
CA SER A 137 -14.17 -12.09 28.86
C SER A 137 -15.08 -13.23 29.31
N LYS A 138 -14.95 -13.60 30.59
CA LYS A 138 -15.80 -14.62 31.25
C LYS A 138 -17.26 -14.17 31.47
N GLU A 139 -17.56 -12.90 31.20
CA GLU A 139 -18.89 -12.31 31.36
C GLU A 139 -19.66 -12.22 30.04
N THR A 140 -19.05 -12.64 28.93
CA THR A 140 -19.62 -12.42 27.60
C THR A 140 -20.70 -13.44 27.24
N THR A 141 -21.78 -12.92 26.67
CA THR A 141 -22.91 -13.72 26.21
C THR A 141 -22.67 -14.28 24.81
N LEU A 142 -23.33 -15.41 24.50
CA LEU A 142 -23.35 -15.95 23.13
C LEU A 142 -23.90 -14.93 22.11
N GLU A 143 -24.77 -14.02 22.56
CA GLU A 143 -25.36 -12.95 21.76
C GLU A 143 -24.30 -11.93 21.33
N GLU A 144 -23.50 -11.42 22.27
CA GLU A 144 -22.39 -10.50 21.96
C GLU A 144 -21.34 -11.12 21.03
N LEU A 145 -21.04 -12.41 21.20
CA LEU A 145 -20.12 -13.12 20.29
C LEU A 145 -20.70 -13.22 18.87
N ASN A 146 -21.99 -13.54 18.74
CA ASN A 146 -22.65 -13.60 17.44
C ASN A 146 -22.71 -12.23 16.77
N GLU A 147 -23.04 -11.17 17.52
CA GLU A 147 -23.03 -9.79 17.00
C GLU A 147 -21.64 -9.40 16.49
N ALA A 148 -20.57 -9.69 17.25
CA ALA A 148 -19.21 -9.37 16.84
C ALA A 148 -18.78 -10.12 15.56
N ILE A 149 -19.21 -11.38 15.40
CA ILE A 149 -18.96 -12.19 14.20
C ILE A 149 -19.80 -11.69 13.01
N GLU A 150 -21.06 -11.30 13.23
CA GLU A 150 -21.91 -10.71 12.20
C GLU A 150 -21.31 -9.40 11.69
N ASP A 151 -20.82 -8.55 12.58
CA ASP A 151 -20.13 -7.30 12.24
C ASP A 151 -18.86 -7.55 11.42
N TYR A 152 -18.05 -8.55 11.81
CA TYR A 152 -16.87 -8.98 11.07
C TYR A 152 -17.23 -9.38 9.62
N ASN A 153 -18.25 -10.23 9.47
CA ASN A 153 -18.69 -10.72 8.16
C ASN A 153 -19.35 -9.62 7.31
N ALA A 154 -20.05 -8.69 7.94
CA ALA A 154 -20.65 -7.54 7.26
C ALA A 154 -19.58 -6.58 6.74
N HIS A 155 -18.49 -6.38 7.50
CA HIS A 155 -17.41 -5.48 7.10
C HIS A 155 -16.54 -6.06 5.99
N LEU A 156 -16.29 -7.37 5.95
CA LEU A 156 -15.58 -8.04 4.84
C LEU A 156 -16.12 -7.67 3.45
N LYS A 157 -17.45 -7.53 3.34
CA LYS A 157 -18.12 -7.15 2.08
C LYS A 157 -17.78 -5.74 1.59
N LYS A 158 -17.10 -4.93 2.39
CA LYS A 158 -16.73 -3.55 2.06
C LYS A 158 -15.35 -3.42 1.43
N ARG A 159 -14.53 -4.48 1.41
CA ARG A 159 -13.18 -4.46 0.84
C ARG A 159 -13.19 -3.98 -0.61
N ASP A 160 -14.03 -4.58 -1.44
CA ASP A 160 -14.07 -4.28 -2.87
C ASP A 160 -14.54 -2.85 -3.14
N ALA A 161 -15.42 -2.31 -2.28
CA ALA A 161 -15.81 -0.90 -2.33
C ALA A 161 -14.65 0.04 -1.94
N ALA A 162 -13.82 -0.34 -0.97
CA ALA A 162 -12.61 0.41 -0.63
C ALA A 162 -11.58 0.37 -1.77
N MET A 163 -11.37 -0.80 -2.37
CA MET A 163 -10.48 -0.98 -3.52
C MET A 163 -10.90 -0.12 -4.71
N VAL A 164 -12.19 -0.10 -5.04
CA VAL A 164 -12.73 0.77 -6.11
C VAL A 164 -12.42 2.24 -5.85
N LYS A 165 -12.59 2.73 -4.61
CA LYS A 165 -12.28 4.12 -4.27
C LYS A 165 -10.80 4.45 -4.46
N VAL A 166 -9.90 3.50 -4.17
CA VAL A 166 -8.45 3.65 -4.42
C VAL A 166 -8.19 3.77 -5.91
N LEU A 167 -8.74 2.84 -6.71
CA LEU A 167 -8.55 2.82 -8.16
C LEU A 167 -9.10 4.08 -8.84
N ASP A 168 -10.30 4.52 -8.44
CA ASP A 168 -10.93 5.75 -8.95
C ASP A 168 -10.08 6.98 -8.62
N LYS A 169 -9.59 7.09 -7.37
CA LYS A 169 -8.75 8.23 -6.93
C LYS A 169 -7.41 8.28 -7.67
N ALA A 170 -6.80 7.12 -7.89
CA ALA A 170 -5.50 7.02 -8.53
C ALA A 170 -5.56 6.93 -10.06
N GLY A 171 -6.76 7.00 -10.66
CA GLY A 171 -6.93 7.01 -12.11
C GLY A 171 -6.55 5.70 -12.78
N PHE A 172 -6.84 4.57 -12.13
CA PHE A 172 -6.70 3.24 -12.74
C PHE A 172 -7.94 2.87 -13.54
N GLU A 173 -7.72 2.26 -14.71
CA GLU A 173 -8.78 1.54 -15.42
C GLU A 173 -8.94 0.13 -14.82
N TYR A 174 -10.19 -0.27 -14.54
CA TYR A 174 -10.51 -1.56 -13.96
C TYR A 174 -11.83 -2.13 -14.47
N GLU A 175 -11.93 -3.46 -14.39
CA GLU A 175 -13.14 -4.22 -14.71
C GLU A 175 -13.59 -5.00 -13.47
N LYS A 176 -14.91 -5.24 -13.39
CA LYS A 176 -15.51 -6.14 -12.41
C LYS A 176 -16.08 -7.35 -13.11
N ASP A 177 -15.73 -8.53 -12.66
CA ASP A 177 -16.31 -9.77 -13.18
C ASP A 177 -17.68 -10.07 -12.54
N GLU A 178 -18.36 -11.11 -13.05
CA GLU A 178 -19.68 -11.55 -12.57
C GLU A 178 -19.65 -12.06 -11.12
N SER A 179 -18.48 -12.44 -10.60
CA SER A 179 -18.28 -12.84 -9.21
C SER A 179 -17.98 -11.67 -8.27
N GLY A 180 -17.86 -10.45 -8.81
CA GLY A 180 -17.50 -9.24 -8.07
C GLY A 180 -15.98 -9.04 -7.93
N GLY A 181 -15.16 -9.90 -8.53
CA GLY A 181 -13.71 -9.73 -8.57
C GLY A 181 -13.31 -8.48 -9.34
N ILE A 182 -12.27 -7.78 -8.87
CA ILE A 182 -11.76 -6.55 -9.48
C ILE A 182 -10.42 -6.85 -10.14
N THR A 183 -10.31 -6.55 -11.43
CA THR A 183 -9.05 -6.58 -12.18
C THR A 183 -8.74 -5.17 -12.67
N TYR A 184 -7.48 -4.73 -12.59
CA TYR A 184 -7.08 -3.40 -13.02
C TYR A 184 -5.82 -3.47 -13.88
N GLN A 185 -5.69 -2.52 -14.82
CA GLN A 185 -4.53 -2.46 -15.69
C GLN A 185 -3.42 -1.63 -15.05
N PHE A 186 -2.24 -2.21 -14.97
CA PHE A 186 -1.01 -1.50 -14.62
C PHE A 186 -0.04 -1.58 -15.80
N ALA A 187 0.21 -0.44 -16.44
CA ALA A 187 1.23 -0.31 -17.48
C ALA A 187 2.44 0.39 -16.87
N GLY A 188 3.30 -0.40 -16.21
CA GLY A 188 4.62 0.05 -15.73
C GLY A 188 5.68 0.11 -16.82
#